data_AF-A0AAW8W904-F1
#
_entry.id   AF-A0AAW8W904-F1
#
_cell.length_a   1.000
_cell.length_b   1.000
_cell.length_c   1.000
_cell.angle_alpha   90.00
_cell.angle_beta   90.00
_cell.angle_gamma   90.00
#
_symmetry.space_group_name_H-M   'P 1'
#
loop_
_entity.id
_entity.type
_entity.pdbx_description
1 polymer ?
#
loop_
_entity_poly.entity_id
_entity_poly.type
_entity_poly.pdbx_seq_one_letter_code
_entity_poly.pdbx_strand_id
1 'polypeptide(L)'
;MTVRPKKTEYGFSYKVVDQDTFFDFSSDILAAVIKDGFQGKDILTEFNKRKGQVERTLNNLDDTIPTDDYSEGQARQKFGL
;
A
#
# COMPACT_ATOMS: atom_id res chain seq x y z
N MET A 1 -11.53 3.32 14.77
CA MET A 1 -10.98 1.95 14.90
C MET A 1 -11.59 1.09 13.81
N THR A 2 -10.80 0.69 12.82
CA THR A 2 -11.22 -0.21 11.74
C THR A 2 -10.59 -1.58 12.00
N VAL A 3 -11.34 -2.65 11.76
CA VAL A 3 -10.85 -4.03 11.92
C VAL A 3 -10.95 -4.75 10.58
N ARG A 4 -9.92 -5.54 10.24
CA ARG A 4 -9.91 -6.36 9.01
C ARG A 4 -9.94 -7.85 9.36
N PRO A 5 -10.93 -8.62 8.87
CA PRO A 5 -10.97 -10.07 9.09
C PRO A 5 -9.97 -10.80 8.17
N LYS A 6 -9.17 -11.72 8.72
CA LYS A 6 -8.28 -12.64 8.01
C LYS A 6 -8.76 -14.07 8.28
N LYS A 7 -9.12 -14.81 7.22
CA LYS A 7 -9.53 -16.22 7.30
C LYS A 7 -8.32 -17.10 7.63
N THR A 8 -8.50 -18.07 8.53
CA THR A 8 -7.47 -19.03 8.97
C THR A 8 -8.02 -20.46 8.93
N GLU A 9 -7.17 -21.45 9.18
CA GLU A 9 -7.58 -22.87 9.28
C GLU A 9 -8.56 -23.13 10.43
N TYR A 10 -8.55 -22.27 11.46
CA TYR A 10 -9.38 -22.40 12.66
C TYR A 10 -10.57 -21.41 12.72
N GLY A 11 -10.82 -20.65 11.64
CA GLY A 11 -11.94 -19.70 11.56
C GLY A 11 -11.54 -18.33 11.04
N PHE A 12 -11.83 -17.27 11.81
CA PHE A 12 -11.52 -15.89 11.46
C PHE A 12 -10.72 -15.22 12.58
N SER A 13 -9.67 -14.50 12.18
CA SER A 13 -8.91 -13.60 13.06
C SER A 13 -9.20 -12.15 12.69
N TYR A 14 -9.17 -11.25 13.66
CA TYR A 14 -9.37 -9.81 13.44
C TYR A 14 -8.10 -9.08 13.80
N LYS A 15 -7.57 -8.30 12.86
CA LYS A 15 -6.44 -7.39 13.12
C LYS A 15 -6.97 -5.97 13.19
N VAL A 16 -6.60 -5.25 14.25
CA VAL A 16 -6.82 -3.80 14.33
C VAL A 16 -5.90 -3.19 13.28
N VAL A 17 -6.48 -2.47 12.33
CA VAL A 17 -5.74 -1.70 11.33
C VAL A 17 -5.90 -0.24 11.71
N ASP A 18 -4.79 0.39 12.08
CA ASP A 18 -4.76 1.84 12.13
C ASP A 18 -4.89 2.36 10.69
N GLN A 19 -5.74 3.37 10.50
CA GLN A 19 -5.77 4.11 9.23
C GLN A 19 -4.59 5.07 9.24
N ASP A 20 -3.39 4.51 9.23
CA ASP A 20 -2.19 5.31 9.30
C ASP A 20 -1.96 5.96 7.93
N THR A 21 -2.07 7.30 7.87
CA THR A 21 -1.76 8.05 6.64
C THR A 21 -0.28 7.98 6.29
N PHE A 22 0.55 7.46 7.21
CA PHE A 22 2.00 7.30 7.07
C PHE A 22 2.42 6.53 5.80
N PHE A 23 1.59 5.59 5.32
CA PHE A 23 1.85 4.84 4.08
C PHE A 23 0.89 5.20 2.93
N ASP A 24 0.30 6.41 2.93
CA ASP A 24 -0.51 6.86 1.79
C ASP A 24 0.37 7.47 0.68
N PHE A 25 0.78 6.62 -0.25
CA PHE A 25 1.57 7.01 -1.42
C PHE A 25 0.70 7.43 -2.62
N SER A 26 -0.59 7.72 -2.44
CA SER A 26 -1.50 7.96 -3.57
C SER A 26 -1.03 9.12 -4.45
N SER A 27 -0.56 10.23 -3.87
CA SER A 27 -0.05 11.37 -4.63
C SER A 27 1.21 11.03 -5.44
N ASP A 28 2.12 10.25 -4.86
CA ASP A 28 3.38 9.87 -5.51
C ASP A 28 3.16 8.86 -6.63
N ILE A 29 2.29 7.87 -6.39
CA ILE A 29 1.88 6.91 -7.41
C ILE A 29 1.24 7.66 -8.60
N LEU A 30 0.36 8.61 -8.33
CA LEU A 30 -0.28 9.41 -9.39
C LEU A 30 0.76 10.26 -10.14
N ALA A 31 1.68 10.90 -9.43
CA ALA A 31 2.75 11.68 -10.04
C ALA A 31 3.65 10.81 -10.94
N ALA A 32 3.99 9.60 -10.51
CA ALA A 32 4.75 8.65 -11.31
C ALA A 32 3.99 8.20 -12.57
N VAL A 33 2.69 7.91 -12.45
CA VAL A 33 1.84 7.55 -13.60
C VAL A 33 1.75 8.69 -14.62
N ILE A 34 1.61 9.94 -14.15
CA ILE A 34 1.60 11.11 -15.03
C ILE A 34 2.96 11.30 -15.70
N LYS A 35 4.06 11.16 -14.93
CA LYS A 35 5.44 11.28 -15.43
C LYS A 35 5.76 10.25 -16.51
N ASP A 36 5.23 9.03 -16.37
CA ASP A 36 5.40 7.96 -17.35
C ASP A 36 4.56 8.16 -18.62
N GLY A 37 3.76 9.23 -18.69
CA GLY A 37 3.06 9.67 -19.90
C GLY A 37 1.70 9.00 -20.14
N PHE A 38 1.13 8.32 -19.14
CA PHE A 38 -0.22 7.78 -19.22
C PHE A 38 -1.25 8.92 -19.33
N GLN A 39 -2.31 8.72 -20.11
CA GLN A 39 -3.31 9.77 -20.39
C GLN A 39 -4.75 9.27 -20.25
N GLY A 40 -5.66 10.19 -19.96
CA GLY A 40 -7.10 9.91 -19.93
C GLY A 40 -7.46 8.75 -19.01
N LYS A 41 -8.16 7.74 -19.57
CA LYS A 41 -8.60 6.56 -18.80
C LYS A 41 -7.43 5.66 -18.38
N ASP A 42 -6.31 5.71 -19.08
CA ASP A 42 -5.16 4.85 -18.79
C ASP A 42 -4.46 5.25 -17.49
N ILE A 43 -4.57 6.52 -17.08
CA ILE A 43 -4.11 7.00 -15.77
C ILE A 43 -4.78 6.21 -14.65
N LEU A 44 -6.11 6.04 -14.70
CA LEU A 44 -6.85 5.33 -13.66
C LEU A 44 -6.47 3.84 -13.61
N THR A 45 -6.31 3.23 -14.78
CA THR A 45 -5.92 1.82 -14.89
C THR A 45 -4.55 1.59 -14.26
N GLU A 46 -3.56 2.42 -14.62
CA GLU A 46 -2.19 2.22 -14.12
C GLU A 46 -2.05 2.66 -12.65
N PHE A 47 -2.73 3.73 -12.23
CA PHE A 47 -2.80 4.16 -10.84
C PHE A 47 -3.33 3.03 -9.94
N ASN A 48 -4.49 2.46 -10.27
CA ASN A 48 -5.10 1.39 -9.47
C ASN A 48 -4.22 0.14 -9.41
N LYS A 49 -3.55 -0.19 -10.53
CA LYS A 49 -2.62 -1.31 -10.59
C LYS A 49 -1.42 -1.11 -9.65
N ARG A 50 -0.77 0.06 -9.70
CA ARG A 50 0.39 0.38 -8.85
C ARG A 50 0.00 0.52 -7.38
N LYS A 51 -1.11 1.21 -7.09
CA LYS A 51 -1.68 1.31 -5.74
C LYS A 51 -1.94 -0.07 -5.14
N GLY A 52 -2.60 -0.96 -5.89
CA GLY A 52 -2.86 -2.32 -5.44
C GLY A 52 -1.59 -3.16 -5.24
N GLN A 53 -0.49 -2.88 -5.94
CA GLN A 53 0.80 -3.54 -5.70
C GLN A 53 1.42 -3.06 -4.37
N VAL A 54 1.46 -1.74 -4.16
CA VAL A 54 1.97 -1.14 -2.92
C VAL A 54 1.18 -1.63 -1.71
N GLU A 55 -0.15 -1.58 -1.76
CA GLU A 55 -1.01 -2.07 -0.67
C GLU A 55 -0.77 -3.56 -0.36
N ARG A 56 -0.62 -4.41 -1.38
CA ARG A 56 -0.30 -5.83 -1.18
C ARG A 56 1.06 -6.01 -0.51
N THR A 57 2.07 -5.27 -0.93
CA THR A 57 3.40 -5.34 -0.30
C THR A 57 3.36 -4.84 1.15
N LEU A 58 2.66 -3.74 1.43
CA LEU A 58 2.49 -3.21 2.79
C LEU A 58 1.77 -4.21 3.70
N ASN A 59 0.67 -4.80 3.22
CA ASN A 59 -0.07 -5.82 3.97
C ASN A 59 0.78 -7.08 4.25
N ASN A 60 1.81 -7.35 3.45
CA ASN A 60 2.72 -8.50 3.65
C ASN A 60 3.93 -8.17 4.53
N LEU A 61 4.28 -6.89 4.75
CA LEU A 61 5.35 -6.49 5.68
C LEU A 61 5.01 -6.85 7.14
N ASP A 62 3.71 -6.84 7.43
CA ASP A 62 3.09 -7.03 8.74
C ASP A 62 3.26 -8.46 9.32
N ASP A 63 3.73 -9.42 8.52
CA ASP A 63 4.00 -10.80 8.95
C ASP A 63 5.49 -11.05 9.30
N THR A 64 6.40 -10.07 9.16
CA THR A 64 7.87 -10.33 9.34
C THR A 64 8.71 -9.28 10.08
N ILE A 65 8.24 -8.05 10.31
CA ILE A 65 9.10 -6.99 10.89
C ILE A 65 8.32 -6.13 11.91
N PRO A 66 8.89 -5.78 13.09
CA PRO A 66 8.30 -4.82 14.02
C PRO A 66 7.99 -3.51 13.29
N THR A 67 6.78 -2.99 13.51
CA THR A 67 6.24 -1.76 12.89
C THR A 67 7.06 -0.49 13.14
N ASP A 68 8.08 -0.55 13.99
CA ASP A 68 8.87 0.61 14.43
C ASP A 68 10.00 1.02 13.46
N ASP A 69 10.34 0.20 12.44
CA ASP A 69 11.60 0.37 11.69
C ASP A 69 11.47 0.83 10.22
N TYR A 70 10.27 1.11 9.71
CA TYR A 70 10.09 1.62 8.33
C TYR A 70 9.78 3.11 8.32
N SER A 71 10.71 3.92 7.83
CA SER A 71 10.46 5.33 7.48
C SER A 71 9.76 5.43 6.11
N GLU A 72 8.91 6.46 5.93
CA GLU A 72 8.23 6.73 4.65
C GLU A 72 9.21 6.82 3.47
N GLY A 73 10.40 7.40 3.68
CA GLY A 73 11.44 7.49 2.66
C GLY A 73 11.97 6.13 2.19
N GLN A 74 12.14 5.16 3.09
CA GLN A 74 12.54 3.80 2.72
C GLN A 74 11.45 3.08 1.93
N ALA A 75 10.19 3.32 2.28
CA ALA A 75 9.05 2.78 1.53
C ALA A 75 9.02 3.35 0.10
N ARG A 76 9.14 4.67 -0.07
CA ARG A 76 9.20 5.33 -1.39
C ARG A 76 10.30 4.75 -2.27
N GLN A 77 11.52 4.61 -1.73
CA GLN A 77 12.64 4.02 -2.45
C GLN A 77 12.36 2.58 -2.92
N LYS A 78 11.75 1.76 -2.05
CA LYS A 78 11.40 0.37 -2.39
C LYS A 78 10.37 0.29 -3.52
N PHE A 79 9.47 1.25 -3.61
CA PHE A 79 8.40 1.29 -4.61
C PHE A 79 8.74 2.11 -5.86
N GLY A 80 9.92 2.73 -5.91
CA GLY A 80 10.34 3.55 -7.05
C GLY A 80 9.49 4.81 -7.24
N LEU A 81 8.98 5.35 -6.12
CA LEU A 81 8.12 6.53 -6.05
C LEU A 81 8.91 7.78 -5.66
#